data_AF-A0A968MG60-F1
#
_entry.id   AF-A0A968MG60-F1
#
_cell.length_a   1.000
_cell.length_b   1.000
_cell.length_c   1.000
_cell.angle_alpha   90.00
_cell.angle_beta   90.00
_cell.angle_gamma   90.00
#
_symmetry.space_group_name_H-M   'P 1'
#
loop_
_entity.id
_entity.type
_entity.pdbx_description
1 polymer ?
#
loop_
_entity_poly.entity_id
_entity_poly.type
_entity_poly.pdbx_seq_one_letter_code
_entity_poly.pdbx_strand_id
1 'polypeptide(L)'
;MISFFSGCNEDPTVIGKELLPESDYISVGDTIITVDAYTVGPVGFPLIDSLSLPLGYYIDQDFGITKAGFMVELSPADSGEITSATTILDVKLNIGYLGYYGDSLYVPQVEVYNLSFDLDKTKQYSSDFNPEGNYNPRNFAVSATERPDSTYNLQVKLDNEFGYELLHTEGIDSNVLFKSYKIDSVFDAHYKGIYIKALVPEEYHGLIVVNNLGISVDYLNSPDTTVHRMNFLYIPRDIYPYSTAILHDRYIKILEHDFSQSTLVGLNDTLQQSNYNYIQSLGGTQVLLKINDLESLRSQLGDVIINMAQLTIPIAEEKVALQSYFFPYYLGLRPAGGDLKYFLKIIL
;
A
#
# COMPACT_ATOMS: atom_id res chain seq x y z
N MET A 1 36.94 -38.28 57.48
CA MET A 1 36.27 -36.98 57.34
C MET A 1 35.67 -36.95 55.95
N ILE A 2 34.38 -37.30 55.83
CA ILE A 2 33.65 -37.25 54.55
C ILE A 2 32.72 -36.05 54.69
N SER A 3 33.07 -34.97 54.01
CA SER A 3 32.25 -33.76 53.91
C SER A 3 31.26 -33.99 52.77
N PHE A 4 29.97 -34.11 53.09
CA PHE A 4 28.91 -34.04 52.10
C PHE A 4 28.76 -32.57 51.68
N PHE A 5 29.17 -32.25 50.45
CA PHE A 5 28.73 -31.02 49.79
C PHE A 5 27.37 -31.31 49.14
N SER A 6 26.27 -30.91 49.79
CA SER A 6 25.02 -30.66 49.06
C SER A 6 25.10 -29.24 48.51
N GLY A 7 25.54 -29.11 47.26
CA GLY A 7 25.37 -27.86 46.53
C GLY A 7 23.88 -27.57 46.34
N CYS A 8 23.45 -26.33 46.59
CA CYS A 8 22.09 -25.85 46.36
C CYS A 8 21.67 -26.10 44.91
N ASN A 9 20.75 -27.04 44.71
CA ASN A 9 19.87 -27.04 43.56
C ASN A 9 18.77 -26.02 43.87
N GLU A 10 19.07 -24.73 43.72
CA GLU A 10 18.01 -23.73 43.69
C GLU A 10 17.21 -23.95 42.42
N ASP A 11 16.02 -24.52 42.60
CA ASP A 11 15.08 -24.75 41.51
C ASP A 11 14.68 -23.40 40.88
N PRO A 12 15.05 -23.14 39.61
CA PRO A 12 14.78 -21.88 38.94
C PRO A 12 13.28 -21.66 38.64
N THR A 13 12.44 -22.68 38.88
CA THR A 13 10.99 -22.60 38.70
C THR A 13 10.27 -22.00 39.91
N VAL A 14 10.98 -21.61 40.97
CA VAL A 14 10.36 -21.04 42.18
C VAL A 14 11.10 -19.78 42.64
N ILE A 15 10.44 -18.63 42.53
CA ILE A 15 10.94 -17.32 42.96
C ILE A 15 10.45 -17.02 44.38
N GLY A 16 11.32 -16.41 45.19
CA GLY A 16 10.96 -15.90 46.52
C GLY A 16 11.26 -16.84 47.67
N LYS A 17 12.00 -17.94 47.45
CA LYS A 17 12.35 -18.93 48.49
C LYS A 17 12.98 -18.33 49.76
N GLU A 18 13.74 -17.25 49.63
CA GLU A 18 14.41 -16.56 50.74
C GLU A 18 13.71 -15.28 51.21
N LEU A 19 12.65 -14.84 50.51
CA LEU A 19 12.00 -13.54 50.73
C LEU A 19 10.54 -13.65 51.16
N LEU A 20 9.87 -14.74 50.79
CA LEU A 20 8.45 -14.97 51.00
C LEU A 20 8.25 -16.24 51.87
N PRO A 21 7.17 -16.33 52.65
CA PRO A 21 6.78 -17.60 53.25
C PRO A 21 6.43 -18.62 52.16
N GLU A 22 6.56 -19.92 52.44
CA GLU A 22 6.32 -21.00 51.45
C GLU A 22 4.95 -20.93 50.76
N SER A 23 3.94 -20.39 51.43
CA SER A 23 2.60 -20.18 50.87
C SER A 23 2.55 -19.16 49.73
N ASP A 24 3.55 -18.29 49.64
CA ASP A 24 3.57 -17.11 48.77
C ASP A 24 4.65 -17.24 47.67
N TYR A 25 5.24 -18.43 47.53
CA TYR A 25 6.21 -18.69 46.47
C TYR A 25 5.60 -18.50 45.09
N ILE A 26 6.34 -17.79 44.23
CA ILE A 26 5.92 -17.58 42.86
C ILE A 26 6.47 -18.74 42.03
N SER A 27 5.58 -19.53 41.46
CA SER A 27 5.95 -20.60 40.53
C SER A 27 6.12 -20.03 39.12
N VAL A 28 7.21 -20.40 38.47
CA VAL A 28 7.52 -20.08 37.07
C VAL A 28 7.38 -21.36 36.28
N GLY A 29 6.53 -21.31 35.26
CA GLY A 29 6.36 -22.41 34.31
C GLY A 29 6.33 -21.89 32.88
N ASP A 30 6.54 -22.81 31.94
CA ASP A 30 6.33 -22.60 30.52
C ASP A 30 5.19 -23.52 30.03
N THR A 31 4.59 -23.12 28.93
CA THR A 31 3.58 -23.94 28.25
C THR A 31 3.68 -23.71 26.75
N ILE A 32 3.38 -24.75 25.98
CA ILE A 32 3.33 -24.69 24.53
C ILE A 32 1.86 -24.81 24.14
N ILE A 33 1.39 -23.83 23.40
CA ILE A 33 0.05 -23.83 22.81
C ILE A 33 0.15 -24.20 21.34
N THR A 34 -0.82 -24.96 20.86
CA THR A 34 -0.92 -25.28 19.43
C THR A 34 -1.61 -24.13 18.72
N VAL A 35 -1.01 -23.70 17.61
CA VAL A 35 -1.56 -22.66 16.73
C VAL A 35 -1.76 -23.28 15.37
N ASP A 36 -2.99 -23.26 14.87
CA ASP A 36 -3.23 -23.61 13.48
C ASP A 36 -2.95 -22.40 12.59
N ALA A 37 -2.43 -22.64 11.39
CA ALA A 37 -2.13 -21.60 10.43
C ALA A 37 -2.72 -21.96 9.07
N TYR A 38 -3.41 -21.00 8.46
CA TYR A 38 -4.11 -21.17 7.19
C TYR A 38 -3.74 -20.04 6.22
N THR A 39 -3.52 -20.39 4.96
CA THR A 39 -3.34 -19.39 3.91
C THR A 39 -4.71 -18.90 3.46
N VAL A 40 -4.94 -17.60 3.58
CA VAL A 40 -6.17 -16.94 3.16
C VAL A 40 -5.85 -15.91 2.08
N GLY A 41 -6.84 -15.64 1.24
CA GLY A 41 -6.75 -14.60 0.22
C GLY A 41 -6.69 -13.19 0.82
N PRO A 42 -6.66 -12.16 -0.03
CA PRO A 42 -6.66 -10.77 0.37
C PRO A 42 -7.84 -10.47 1.30
N VAL A 43 -7.53 -10.09 2.53
CA VAL A 43 -8.48 -9.49 3.46
C VAL A 43 -8.14 -8.02 3.57
N GLY A 44 -9.14 -7.14 3.45
CA GLY A 44 -8.98 -5.70 3.58
C GLY A 44 -8.15 -5.33 4.81
N PHE A 45 -7.02 -4.67 4.58
CA PHE A 45 -6.24 -4.05 5.64
C PHE A 45 -6.10 -2.56 5.37
N PRO A 46 -6.05 -1.74 6.43
CA PRO A 46 -5.88 -0.32 6.27
C PRO A 46 -4.58 0.01 5.55
N LEU A 47 -4.68 0.80 4.49
CA LEU A 47 -3.53 1.33 3.80
C LEU A 47 -2.91 2.44 4.65
N ILE A 48 -1.59 2.41 4.78
CA ILE A 48 -0.83 3.46 5.44
C ILE A 48 -0.46 4.49 4.39
N ASP A 49 -0.59 5.77 4.76
CA ASP A 49 -0.09 6.90 3.99
C ASP A 49 1.44 6.72 3.78
N SER A 50 1.84 6.16 2.63
CA SER A 50 3.21 6.13 2.10
C SER A 50 3.26 6.68 0.68
N LEU A 51 4.31 7.43 0.35
CA LEU A 51 4.62 7.89 -1.01
C LEU A 51 4.73 6.81 -2.11
N SER A 52 4.90 5.54 -1.74
CA SER A 52 5.07 4.43 -2.69
C SER A 52 3.75 3.94 -3.27
N LEU A 53 3.45 4.31 -4.51
CA LEU A 53 2.27 3.88 -5.26
C LEU A 53 2.64 2.81 -6.29
N PRO A 54 2.30 1.54 -6.10
CA PRO A 54 2.57 0.49 -7.08
C PRO A 54 1.69 0.69 -8.32
N LEU A 55 2.25 0.45 -9.51
CA LEU A 55 1.54 0.52 -10.77
C LEU A 55 2.04 -0.56 -11.72
N GLY A 56 1.11 -1.34 -12.29
CA GLY A 56 1.42 -2.31 -13.32
C GLY A 56 0.66 -3.61 -13.18
N TYR A 57 1.23 -4.65 -13.77
CA TYR A 57 0.66 -5.98 -13.86
C TYR A 57 1.80 -6.98 -13.84
N TYR A 58 1.79 -7.91 -12.88
CA TYR A 58 2.82 -8.92 -12.69
C TYR A 58 2.17 -10.31 -12.57
N ILE A 59 2.82 -11.30 -13.17
CA ILE A 59 2.44 -12.71 -13.05
C ILE A 59 3.52 -13.41 -12.23
N ASP A 60 3.08 -13.99 -11.12
CA ASP A 60 3.85 -14.91 -10.30
C ASP A 60 3.47 -16.35 -10.64
N GLN A 61 4.46 -17.23 -10.74
CA GLN A 61 4.18 -18.64 -11.01
C GLN A 61 3.43 -19.32 -9.86
N ASP A 62 3.69 -18.91 -8.61
CA ASP A 62 3.07 -19.52 -7.45
C ASP A 62 1.81 -18.78 -7.04
N PHE A 63 1.86 -17.46 -7.00
CA PHE A 63 0.76 -16.62 -6.52
C PHE A 63 -0.23 -16.17 -7.60
N GLY A 64 0.03 -16.45 -8.87
CA GLY A 64 -0.81 -15.99 -9.97
C GLY A 64 -0.65 -14.49 -10.25
N ILE A 65 -1.75 -13.82 -10.58
CA ILE A 65 -1.71 -12.47 -11.14
C ILE A 65 -1.85 -11.42 -10.02
N THR A 66 -1.05 -10.36 -10.09
CA THR A 66 -1.19 -9.15 -9.27
C THR A 66 -1.23 -7.93 -10.17
N LYS A 67 -2.26 -7.10 -9.98
CA LYS A 67 -2.45 -5.85 -10.70
C LYS A 67 -2.52 -4.70 -9.72
N ALA A 68 -1.83 -3.61 -10.04
CA ALA A 68 -1.76 -2.42 -9.23
C ALA A 68 -2.10 -1.17 -10.03
N GLY A 69 -2.89 -0.29 -9.41
CA GLY A 69 -3.17 1.06 -9.86
C GLY A 69 -3.44 1.94 -8.65
N PHE A 70 -3.84 3.18 -8.88
CA PHE A 70 -4.13 4.09 -7.78
C PHE A 70 -5.04 5.24 -8.21
N MET A 71 -5.82 5.73 -7.24
CA MET A 71 -6.60 6.96 -7.34
C MET A 71 -5.88 8.06 -6.56
N VAL A 72 -5.80 9.27 -7.10
CA VAL A 72 -5.10 10.40 -6.46
C VAL A 72 -5.84 11.71 -6.68
N GLU A 73 -5.80 12.59 -5.69
CA GLU A 73 -6.01 14.03 -5.88
C GLU A 73 -4.77 14.64 -6.56
N LEU A 74 -4.98 15.75 -7.26
CA LEU A 74 -3.92 16.58 -7.83
C LEU A 74 -4.20 18.02 -7.43
N SER A 75 -3.15 18.82 -7.25
CA SER A 75 -3.29 20.26 -7.04
C SER A 75 -2.50 21.07 -8.06
N PRO A 76 -2.95 22.27 -8.44
CA PRO A 76 -2.19 23.18 -9.30
C PRO A 76 -0.88 23.58 -8.62
N ALA A 77 0.23 23.43 -9.34
CA ALA A 77 1.57 23.77 -8.86
C ALA A 77 2.04 25.14 -9.33
N ASP A 78 1.49 25.63 -10.44
CA ASP A 78 1.80 26.93 -11.02
C ASP A 78 0.62 27.89 -10.89
N SER A 79 0.92 29.16 -11.07
CA SER A 79 -0.08 30.18 -11.33
C SER A 79 -0.12 30.60 -12.78
N GLY A 80 -1.33 30.82 -13.28
CA GLY A 80 -1.56 31.23 -14.66
C GLY A 80 -2.95 31.85 -14.82
N GLU A 81 -3.09 32.68 -15.84
CA GLU A 81 -4.37 33.21 -16.31
C GLU A 81 -4.92 32.27 -17.38
N ILE A 82 -6.14 31.77 -17.19
CA ILE A 82 -6.82 30.90 -18.15
C ILE A 82 -8.00 31.66 -18.72
N THR A 83 -8.05 31.84 -20.04
CA THR A 83 -9.17 32.54 -20.67
C THR A 83 -10.18 31.54 -21.24
N SER A 84 -11.42 31.97 -21.46
CA SER A 84 -12.42 31.14 -22.17
C SER A 84 -12.05 30.82 -23.63
N ALA A 85 -11.03 31.50 -24.18
CA ALA A 85 -10.48 31.27 -25.51
C ALA A 85 -9.15 30.49 -25.48
N THR A 86 -9.02 29.56 -24.53
CA THR A 86 -7.83 28.71 -24.38
C THR A 86 -7.83 27.57 -25.42
N THR A 87 -6.70 27.37 -26.10
CA THR A 87 -6.46 26.21 -26.97
C THR A 87 -5.40 25.31 -26.34
N ILE A 88 -5.74 24.03 -26.14
CA ILE A 88 -4.81 23.03 -25.61
C ILE A 88 -3.92 22.52 -26.73
N LEU A 89 -2.61 22.55 -26.50
CA LEU A 89 -1.59 22.08 -27.43
C LEU A 89 -1.17 20.64 -27.12
N ASP A 90 -0.82 20.37 -25.86
CA ASP A 90 -0.30 19.07 -25.43
C ASP A 90 -0.60 18.82 -23.95
N VAL A 91 -0.85 17.55 -23.61
CA VAL A 91 -1.15 17.12 -22.24
C VAL A 91 -0.37 15.86 -21.93
N LYS A 92 0.44 15.93 -20.87
CA LYS A 92 1.34 14.84 -20.46
C LYS A 92 1.18 14.53 -18.99
N LEU A 93 0.90 13.28 -18.69
CA LEU A 93 1.07 12.70 -17.37
C LEU A 93 2.50 12.18 -17.24
N ASN A 94 3.22 12.66 -16.24
CA ASN A 94 4.59 12.31 -15.94
C ASN A 94 4.62 11.52 -14.63
N ILE A 95 5.09 10.29 -14.70
CA ILE A 95 5.13 9.33 -13.59
C ILE A 95 6.60 9.04 -13.29
N GLY A 96 7.15 9.62 -12.23
CA GLY A 96 8.45 9.25 -11.69
C GLY A 96 8.34 7.97 -10.86
N TYR A 97 9.33 7.07 -10.97
CA TYR A 97 9.36 5.84 -10.17
C TYR A 97 10.77 5.54 -9.62
N LEU A 98 10.86 4.71 -8.59
CA LEU A 98 12.14 4.38 -7.91
C LEU A 98 12.77 3.08 -8.41
N GLY A 99 11.97 2.21 -9.01
CA GLY A 99 12.40 0.88 -9.42
C GLY A 99 11.27 0.08 -10.03
N TYR A 100 11.59 -1.13 -10.43
CA TYR A 100 10.67 -2.09 -11.03
C TYR A 100 10.79 -3.45 -10.33
N TYR A 101 9.72 -4.23 -10.41
CA TYR A 101 9.61 -5.59 -9.92
C TYR A 101 9.09 -6.45 -11.08
N GLY A 102 9.68 -7.62 -11.30
CA GLY A 102 9.39 -8.47 -12.46
C GLY A 102 10.27 -8.12 -13.66
N ASP A 103 9.70 -8.15 -14.87
CA ASP A 103 10.49 -7.98 -16.09
C ASP A 103 11.04 -6.55 -16.23
N SER A 104 12.35 -6.44 -16.38
CA SER A 104 13.01 -5.16 -16.58
C SER A 104 12.63 -4.48 -17.90
N LEU A 105 12.19 -5.22 -18.92
CA LEU A 105 11.77 -4.68 -20.22
C LEU A 105 10.32 -4.17 -20.20
N TYR A 106 9.60 -4.38 -19.09
CA TYR A 106 8.23 -3.93 -18.94
C TYR A 106 8.10 -2.41 -18.96
N VAL A 107 7.24 -1.91 -19.86
CA VAL A 107 6.78 -0.51 -19.88
C VAL A 107 5.28 -0.52 -19.58
N PRO A 108 4.84 -0.01 -18.42
CA PRO A 108 3.43 0.02 -18.08
C PRO A 108 2.61 0.78 -19.12
N GLN A 109 1.61 0.10 -19.66
CA GLN A 109 0.51 0.74 -20.37
C GLN A 109 -0.58 1.08 -19.36
N VAL A 110 -1.19 2.26 -19.47
CA VAL A 110 -2.16 2.73 -18.48
C VAL A 110 -3.39 3.34 -19.12
N GLU A 111 -4.47 3.32 -18.37
CA GLU A 111 -5.68 4.10 -18.60
C GLU A 111 -5.78 5.17 -17.51
N VAL A 112 -6.34 6.32 -17.89
CA VAL A 112 -6.49 7.47 -17.00
C VAL A 112 -7.94 7.94 -17.05
N TYR A 113 -8.57 8.02 -15.87
CA TYR A 113 -9.97 8.37 -15.71
C TYR A 113 -10.14 9.51 -14.70
N ASN A 114 -11.16 10.34 -14.87
CA ASN A 114 -11.57 11.30 -13.84
C ASN A 114 -12.36 10.61 -12.73
N LEU A 115 -12.11 10.99 -11.47
CA LEU A 115 -12.89 10.49 -10.33
C LEU A 115 -14.29 11.09 -10.31
N SER A 116 -15.28 10.29 -9.89
CA SER A 116 -16.67 10.75 -9.74
C SER A 116 -17.00 11.17 -8.30
N PHE A 117 -16.10 10.91 -7.35
CA PHE A 117 -16.26 11.19 -5.92
C PHE A 117 -15.01 11.82 -5.32
N ASP A 118 -15.19 12.57 -4.24
CA ASP A 118 -14.08 13.18 -3.48
C ASP A 118 -13.38 12.13 -2.60
N LEU A 119 -12.05 12.15 -2.59
CA LEU A 119 -11.27 11.29 -1.70
C LEU A 119 -11.34 11.82 -0.26
N ASP A 120 -12.24 11.22 0.55
CA ASP A 120 -12.46 11.64 1.94
C ASP A 120 -11.16 11.65 2.76
N LYS A 121 -10.76 12.86 3.19
CA LYS A 121 -9.51 13.09 3.93
C LYS A 121 -9.55 12.58 5.36
N THR A 122 -10.71 12.18 5.89
CA THR A 122 -10.86 11.63 7.24
C THR A 122 -10.96 10.10 7.25
N LYS A 123 -11.20 9.49 6.07
CA LYS A 123 -11.37 8.05 5.93
C LYS A 123 -10.04 7.34 5.77
N GLN A 124 -9.90 6.21 6.46
CA GLN A 124 -8.83 5.26 6.20
C GLN A 124 -9.32 4.23 5.17
N TYR A 125 -8.71 4.23 3.98
CA TYR A 125 -9.01 3.26 2.93
C TYR A 125 -8.32 1.92 3.20
N SER A 126 -8.92 0.85 2.73
CA SER A 126 -8.39 -0.51 2.86
C SER A 126 -7.96 -1.06 1.50
N SER A 127 -7.07 -2.05 1.52
CA SER A 127 -6.50 -2.70 0.33
C SER A 127 -7.54 -3.40 -0.57
N ASP A 128 -8.72 -3.71 -0.04
CA ASP A 128 -9.85 -4.33 -0.74
C ASP A 128 -10.85 -3.29 -1.30
N PHE A 129 -10.46 -2.02 -1.38
CA PHE A 129 -11.30 -0.98 -1.96
C PHE A 129 -11.61 -1.28 -3.43
N ASN A 130 -12.90 -1.34 -3.76
CA ASN A 130 -13.36 -1.52 -5.13
C ASN A 130 -13.47 -0.17 -5.86
N PRO A 131 -12.68 0.07 -6.91
CA PRO A 131 -12.73 1.32 -7.68
C PRO A 131 -13.98 1.44 -8.57
N GLU A 132 -14.69 0.34 -8.86
CA GLU A 132 -15.76 0.35 -9.85
C GLU A 132 -16.96 1.22 -9.43
N GLY A 133 -17.42 2.05 -10.36
CA GLY A 133 -18.46 3.07 -10.13
C GLY A 133 -17.97 4.39 -9.53
N ASN A 134 -16.69 4.48 -9.14
CA ASN A 134 -16.09 5.66 -8.52
C ASN A 134 -15.27 6.55 -9.48
N TYR A 135 -15.41 6.32 -10.79
CA TYR A 135 -14.75 7.09 -11.84
C TYR A 135 -15.65 7.23 -13.08
N ASN A 136 -15.39 8.24 -13.90
CA ASN A 136 -16.00 8.38 -15.22
C ASN A 136 -15.35 7.38 -16.19
N PRO A 137 -16.10 6.51 -16.88
CA PRO A 137 -15.55 5.45 -17.72
C PRO A 137 -14.83 5.95 -18.99
N ARG A 138 -14.78 7.26 -19.25
CA ARG A 138 -13.98 7.81 -20.35
C ARG A 138 -12.49 7.71 -20.03
N ASN A 139 -11.76 6.89 -20.78
CA ASN A 139 -10.30 6.84 -20.74
C ASN A 139 -9.72 8.02 -21.53
N PHE A 140 -8.82 8.77 -20.89
CA PHE A 140 -8.12 9.91 -21.48
C PHE A 140 -6.69 9.60 -21.90
N ALA A 141 -6.16 8.42 -21.58
CA ALA A 141 -4.83 8.01 -22.04
C ALA A 141 -4.88 7.70 -23.54
N VAL A 142 -4.03 8.38 -24.33
CA VAL A 142 -3.90 8.16 -25.77
C VAL A 142 -2.78 7.17 -26.07
N SER A 143 -1.64 7.34 -25.40
CA SER A 143 -0.49 6.44 -25.54
C SER A 143 0.46 6.61 -24.38
N ALA A 144 1.03 5.52 -23.89
CA ALA A 144 2.21 5.57 -23.04
C ALA A 144 3.45 5.34 -23.91
N THR A 145 4.37 6.31 -23.93
CA THR A 145 5.63 6.20 -24.69
C THR A 145 6.81 6.00 -23.76
N GLU A 146 7.78 5.24 -24.28
CA GLU A 146 9.07 4.74 -23.77
C GLU A 146 9.61 5.13 -22.38
N ARG A 147 10.35 4.16 -21.84
CA ARG A 147 11.33 4.25 -20.76
C ARG A 147 12.63 4.87 -21.29
N PRO A 148 13.14 6.00 -20.76
CA PRO A 148 14.49 6.43 -21.07
C PRO A 148 15.41 5.78 -20.04
N ASP A 149 16.12 4.74 -20.46
CA ASP A 149 17.39 4.11 -20.00
C ASP A 149 18.02 4.56 -18.66
N SER A 150 17.89 5.83 -18.24
CA SER A 150 18.49 6.39 -17.02
C SER A 150 17.62 7.34 -16.18
N THR A 151 16.37 7.66 -16.56
CA THR A 151 15.59 8.74 -15.89
C THR A 151 14.42 8.30 -15.03
N TYR A 152 14.11 6.99 -14.95
CA TYR A 152 13.00 6.44 -14.16
C TYR A 152 11.71 7.28 -14.23
N ASN A 153 11.28 7.57 -15.47
CA ASN A 153 10.09 8.37 -15.74
C ASN A 153 9.27 7.73 -16.86
N LEU A 154 7.97 7.56 -16.63
CA LEU A 154 6.99 7.13 -17.61
C LEU A 154 6.17 8.36 -18.02
N GLN A 155 6.13 8.65 -19.32
CA GLN A 155 5.31 9.72 -19.87
C GLN A 155 4.12 9.15 -20.64
N VAL A 156 2.93 9.60 -20.27
CA VAL A 156 1.68 9.20 -20.90
C VAL A 156 1.05 10.43 -21.53
N LYS A 157 0.83 10.36 -22.84
CA LYS A 157 0.09 11.37 -23.57
C LYS A 157 -1.39 11.24 -23.23
N LEU A 158 -2.01 12.35 -22.83
CA LEU A 158 -3.45 12.42 -22.59
C LEU A 158 -4.15 13.17 -23.73
N ASP A 159 -5.46 12.94 -23.84
CA ASP A 159 -6.34 13.69 -24.73
C ASP A 159 -6.30 15.19 -24.39
N ASN A 160 -6.29 16.05 -25.41
CA ASN A 160 -6.32 17.50 -25.21
C ASN A 160 -7.61 17.95 -24.52
N GLU A 161 -8.72 17.21 -24.65
CA GLU A 161 -9.95 17.50 -23.92
C GLU A 161 -9.77 17.35 -22.41
N PHE A 162 -8.94 16.41 -21.95
CA PHE A 162 -8.59 16.29 -20.53
C PHE A 162 -7.89 17.54 -20.00
N GLY A 163 -6.93 18.08 -20.77
CA GLY A 163 -6.26 19.34 -20.42
C GLY A 163 -7.24 20.51 -20.40
N TYR A 164 -8.22 20.52 -21.30
CA TYR A 164 -9.26 21.55 -21.30
C TYR A 164 -10.15 21.45 -20.05
N GLU A 165 -10.57 20.24 -19.67
CA GLU A 165 -11.34 19.98 -18.45
C GLU A 165 -10.58 20.43 -17.19
N LEU A 166 -9.27 20.15 -17.09
CA LEU A 166 -8.44 20.60 -15.97
C LEU A 166 -8.34 22.13 -15.85
N LEU A 167 -8.16 22.82 -16.98
CA LEU A 167 -8.02 24.28 -16.98
C LEU A 167 -9.36 25.00 -16.78
N HIS A 168 -10.48 24.34 -17.08
CA HIS A 168 -11.84 24.90 -16.97
C HIS A 168 -12.69 24.15 -15.94
N THR A 169 -12.06 23.64 -14.87
CA THR A 169 -12.77 23.08 -13.72
C THR A 169 -13.87 24.04 -13.26
N GLU A 170 -15.06 23.51 -13.01
CA GLU A 170 -16.24 24.30 -12.62
C GLU A 170 -15.92 25.20 -11.42
N GLY A 171 -16.47 26.42 -11.41
CA GLY A 171 -16.22 27.41 -10.36
C GLY A 171 -14.97 28.26 -10.56
N ILE A 172 -14.03 27.86 -11.42
CA ILE A 172 -12.89 28.70 -11.80
C ILE A 172 -13.35 29.68 -12.90
N ASP A 173 -13.64 30.93 -12.52
CA ASP A 173 -13.83 32.01 -13.50
C ASP A 173 -12.48 32.28 -14.19
N SER A 174 -12.51 32.53 -15.50
CA SER A 174 -11.41 32.96 -16.35
C SER A 174 -10.51 34.10 -15.81
N ASN A 175 -10.97 34.85 -14.81
CA ASN A 175 -10.21 35.90 -14.14
C ASN A 175 -9.58 35.49 -12.80
N VAL A 176 -9.87 34.27 -12.31
CA VAL A 176 -9.28 33.70 -11.11
C VAL A 176 -7.98 33.03 -11.51
N LEU A 177 -6.88 33.75 -11.31
CA LEU A 177 -5.54 33.17 -11.34
C LEU A 177 -5.55 31.88 -10.51
N PHE A 178 -4.97 30.80 -11.04
CA PHE A 178 -4.58 29.63 -10.25
C PHE A 178 -3.52 30.08 -9.23
N LYS A 179 -3.90 30.82 -8.18
CA LYS A 179 -2.93 31.40 -7.25
C LYS A 179 -2.21 30.25 -6.56
N SER A 180 -0.89 30.25 -6.69
CA SER A 180 -0.03 29.12 -6.39
C SER A 180 -0.18 28.64 -4.94
N TYR A 181 -0.17 27.31 -4.82
CA TYR A 181 -0.02 26.52 -3.60
C TYR A 181 -1.19 26.50 -2.59
N LYS A 182 -1.99 25.43 -2.71
CA LYS A 182 -2.64 24.64 -1.64
C LYS A 182 -3.61 25.29 -0.65
N ILE A 183 -3.74 26.60 -0.58
CA ILE A 183 -4.68 27.21 0.38
C ILE A 183 -5.95 27.58 -0.38
N ASP A 184 -6.95 26.70 -0.27
CA ASP A 184 -8.33 26.95 -0.68
C ASP A 184 -8.52 27.27 -2.16
N SER A 185 -7.81 26.53 -3.03
CA SER A 185 -8.02 26.67 -4.46
C SER A 185 -9.43 26.17 -4.78
N VAL A 186 -10.20 26.99 -5.51
CA VAL A 186 -11.49 26.57 -6.09
C VAL A 186 -11.32 25.25 -6.86
N PHE A 187 -10.13 25.00 -7.42
CA PHE A 187 -9.78 23.75 -8.05
C PHE A 187 -9.98 22.54 -7.11
N ASP A 188 -9.40 22.51 -5.91
CA ASP A 188 -9.51 21.34 -5.01
C ASP A 188 -10.95 21.10 -4.52
N ALA A 189 -11.83 22.11 -4.58
CA ALA A 189 -13.25 21.97 -4.23
C ALA A 189 -14.11 21.38 -5.37
N HIS A 190 -13.61 21.40 -6.61
CA HIS A 190 -14.39 21.04 -7.80
C HIS A 190 -13.74 19.91 -8.62
N TYR A 191 -12.42 19.74 -8.53
CA TYR A 191 -11.69 18.66 -9.19
C TYR A 191 -11.37 17.54 -8.20
N LYS A 192 -11.90 16.35 -8.50
CA LYS A 192 -11.93 15.23 -7.57
C LYS A 192 -10.67 14.37 -7.59
N GLY A 193 -9.87 14.49 -8.64
CA GLY A 193 -8.69 13.67 -8.88
C GLY A 193 -8.82 12.72 -10.06
N ILE A 194 -7.85 11.81 -10.18
CA ILE A 194 -7.77 10.82 -11.26
C ILE A 194 -7.62 9.40 -10.74
N TYR A 195 -8.04 8.43 -11.55
CA TYR A 195 -7.71 7.02 -11.40
C TYR A 195 -6.75 6.59 -12.51
N ILE A 196 -5.59 6.06 -12.12
CA ILE A 196 -4.61 5.48 -13.03
C ILE A 196 -4.67 3.96 -12.87
N LYS A 197 -5.04 3.29 -13.96
CA LYS A 197 -5.22 1.84 -14.03
C LYS A 197 -4.19 1.25 -14.98
N ALA A 198 -3.45 0.24 -14.56
CA ALA A 198 -2.60 -0.51 -15.49
C ALA A 198 -3.45 -1.32 -16.48
N LEU A 199 -3.03 -1.37 -17.74
CA LEU A 199 -3.54 -2.33 -18.70
C LEU A 199 -2.86 -3.68 -18.50
N VAL A 200 -3.52 -4.75 -18.95
CA VAL A 200 -2.92 -6.09 -18.99
C VAL A 200 -2.06 -6.16 -20.25
N PRO A 201 -0.73 -6.29 -20.13
CA PRO A 201 0.18 -6.36 -21.28
C PRO A 201 0.13 -7.74 -21.94
N GLU A 202 0.52 -7.81 -23.22
CA GLU A 202 0.56 -9.07 -23.98
C GLU A 202 1.85 -9.89 -23.76
N GLU A 203 2.99 -9.24 -23.48
CA GLU A 203 4.32 -9.91 -23.43
C GLU A 203 5.03 -9.73 -22.08
N TYR A 204 5.41 -8.51 -21.76
CA TYR A 204 6.20 -8.20 -20.56
C TYR A 204 5.30 -7.81 -19.41
N HIS A 205 5.63 -8.27 -18.20
CA HIS A 205 4.85 -7.99 -17.00
C HIS A 205 5.76 -7.61 -15.83
N GLY A 206 5.37 -6.55 -15.12
CA GLY A 206 6.05 -6.05 -13.95
C GLY A 206 5.23 -4.99 -13.22
N LEU A 207 5.83 -4.49 -12.14
CA LEU A 207 5.30 -3.39 -11.35
C LEU A 207 6.37 -2.32 -11.24
N ILE A 208 5.98 -1.06 -11.32
CA ILE A 208 6.82 0.07 -10.95
C ILE A 208 6.35 0.67 -9.63
N VAL A 209 7.28 1.22 -8.86
CA VAL A 209 6.96 1.94 -7.62
C VAL A 209 7.04 3.44 -7.88
N VAL A 210 5.88 4.04 -8.10
CA VAL A 210 5.75 5.48 -8.37
C VAL A 210 6.10 6.27 -7.10
N ASN A 211 6.90 7.32 -7.27
CA ASN A 211 7.32 8.23 -6.19
C ASN A 211 7.03 9.71 -6.49
N ASN A 212 6.73 10.05 -7.74
CA ASN A 212 6.32 11.39 -8.13
C ASN A 212 5.31 11.30 -9.28
N LEU A 213 4.35 12.21 -9.30
CA LEU A 213 3.30 12.23 -10.28
C LEU A 213 2.90 13.68 -10.57
N GLY A 214 2.79 14.01 -11.86
CA GLY A 214 2.28 15.31 -12.26
C GLY A 214 1.76 15.35 -13.69
N ILE A 215 0.84 16.25 -13.96
CA ILE A 215 0.29 16.52 -15.28
C ILE A 215 0.76 17.89 -15.73
N SER A 216 1.30 17.98 -16.94
CA SER A 216 1.62 19.24 -17.59
C SER A 216 0.66 19.49 -18.75
N VAL A 217 0.05 20.67 -18.77
CA VAL A 217 -0.83 21.14 -19.85
C VAL A 217 -0.16 22.33 -20.53
N ASP A 218 0.16 22.18 -21.83
CA ASP A 218 0.65 23.26 -22.68
C ASP A 218 -0.53 23.90 -23.41
N TYR A 219 -0.66 25.23 -23.37
CA TYR A 219 -1.81 25.95 -23.91
C TYR A 219 -1.48 27.35 -24.46
N LEU A 220 -2.40 27.89 -25.25
CA LEU A 220 -2.42 29.26 -25.75
C LEU A 220 -3.70 29.96 -25.29
N ASN A 221 -3.60 31.22 -24.87
CA ASN A 221 -4.76 32.09 -24.64
C ASN A 221 -4.97 32.98 -25.85
N SER A 222 -6.06 32.87 -26.62
CA SER A 222 -6.29 33.83 -27.70
C SER A 222 -6.50 35.26 -27.14
N PRO A 223 -5.91 36.31 -27.74
CA PRO A 223 -5.13 36.36 -28.98
C PRO A 223 -3.61 36.20 -28.81
N ASP A 224 -3.12 35.88 -27.62
CA ASP A 224 -1.71 35.61 -27.34
C ASP A 224 -1.23 34.35 -28.08
N THR A 225 -0.01 34.43 -28.61
CA THR A 225 0.68 33.34 -29.30
C THR A 225 1.76 32.69 -28.44
N THR A 226 1.96 33.19 -27.22
CA THR A 226 2.91 32.66 -26.25
C THR A 226 2.40 31.34 -25.70
N VAL A 227 3.22 30.29 -25.79
CA VAL A 227 2.91 28.98 -25.17
C VAL A 227 3.09 29.10 -23.67
N HIS A 228 2.01 28.83 -22.94
CA HIS A 228 1.97 28.74 -21.50
C HIS A 228 1.95 27.28 -21.06
N ARG A 229 2.44 27.00 -19.86
CA ARG A 229 2.37 25.67 -19.23
C ARG A 229 1.75 25.79 -17.85
N MET A 230 0.82 24.89 -17.54
CA MET A 230 0.30 24.69 -16.19
C MET A 230 0.61 23.28 -15.73
N ASN A 231 1.25 23.14 -14.57
CA ASN A 231 1.48 21.85 -13.94
C ASN A 231 0.49 21.61 -12.80
N PHE A 232 0.04 20.36 -12.70
CA PHE A 232 -0.74 19.82 -11.60
C PHE A 232 0.08 18.69 -10.98
N LEU A 233 0.30 18.71 -9.68
CA LEU A 233 1.16 17.74 -8.99
C LEU A 233 0.36 16.99 -7.94
N TYR A 234 0.71 15.72 -7.76
CA TYR A 234 0.34 14.99 -6.55
C TYR A 234 1.34 15.34 -5.44
N ILE A 235 0.85 15.89 -4.34
CA ILE A 235 1.66 16.34 -3.21
C ILE A 235 1.28 15.54 -1.95
N PRO A 236 1.98 14.42 -1.68
CA PRO A 236 1.75 13.53 -0.55
C PRO A 236 2.02 14.18 0.81
N ARG A 237 1.52 13.54 1.87
CA ARG A 237 1.78 13.90 3.27
C ARG A 237 3.25 13.84 3.68
N ASP A 238 4.00 12.87 3.18
CA ASP A 238 5.33 12.54 3.70
C ASP A 238 6.42 13.60 3.42
N ILE A 239 6.16 14.55 2.51
CA ILE A 239 7.12 15.62 2.18
C ILE A 239 7.15 16.71 3.26
N TYR A 240 6.08 16.88 4.04
CA TYR A 240 5.98 17.92 5.08
C TYR A 240 5.39 17.39 6.40
N PRO A 241 6.11 16.52 7.13
CA PRO A 241 5.60 15.83 8.34
C PRO A 241 5.26 16.74 9.52
N TYR A 242 5.59 18.04 9.45
CA TYR A 242 5.38 19.02 10.54
C TYR A 242 4.21 19.98 10.28
N SER A 243 3.47 19.85 9.18
CA SER A 243 2.28 20.66 8.94
C SER A 243 1.07 20.08 9.67
N THR A 244 0.51 20.84 10.60
CA THR A 244 -0.74 20.50 11.33
C THR A 244 -1.99 20.76 10.50
N ALA A 245 -1.86 21.37 9.32
CA ALA A 245 -2.98 21.62 8.42
C ALA A 245 -3.20 20.41 7.50
N ILE A 246 -4.47 20.03 7.29
CA ILE A 246 -4.93 18.95 6.40
C ILE A 246 -4.72 19.38 4.94
N LEU A 247 -3.46 19.55 4.53
CA LEU A 247 -3.07 20.12 3.24
C LEU A 247 -2.36 19.09 2.38
N HIS A 248 -2.87 17.86 2.30
CA HIS A 248 -2.22 16.78 1.55
C HIS A 248 -3.21 16.15 0.59
N ASP A 249 -2.69 15.80 -0.57
CA ASP A 249 -3.46 15.16 -1.63
C ASP A 249 -3.71 13.72 -1.20
N ARG A 250 -4.97 13.32 -1.26
CA ARG A 250 -5.36 11.96 -0.93
C ARG A 250 -5.11 11.02 -2.08
N TYR A 251 -5.00 9.76 -1.71
CA TYR A 251 -4.87 8.68 -2.67
C TYR A 251 -5.44 7.39 -2.11
N ILE A 252 -5.72 6.45 -3.01
CA ILE A 252 -6.10 5.07 -2.70
C ILE A 252 -5.24 4.16 -3.58
N LYS A 253 -4.56 3.18 -3.00
CA LYS A 253 -3.90 2.11 -3.77
C LYS A 253 -4.97 1.11 -4.16
N ILE A 254 -5.03 0.75 -5.43
CA ILE A 254 -5.93 -0.26 -5.97
C ILE A 254 -5.08 -1.50 -6.24
N LEU A 255 -5.39 -2.58 -5.53
CA LEU A 255 -4.64 -3.83 -5.55
C LEU A 255 -5.61 -4.95 -5.88
N GLU A 256 -5.35 -5.67 -6.96
CA GLU A 256 -6.17 -6.78 -7.43
C GLU A 256 -5.29 -8.03 -7.54
N HIS A 257 -5.80 -9.15 -7.02
CA HIS A 257 -5.11 -10.44 -7.08
C HIS A 257 -6.04 -11.48 -7.70
N ASP A 258 -5.52 -12.23 -8.66
CA ASP A 258 -6.20 -13.38 -9.26
C ASP A 258 -5.35 -14.64 -9.09
N PHE A 259 -5.83 -15.51 -8.19
CA PHE A 259 -5.20 -16.78 -7.83
C PHE A 259 -5.68 -17.95 -8.69
N SER A 260 -6.49 -17.72 -9.74
CA SER A 260 -7.04 -18.79 -10.58
C SER A 260 -5.96 -19.61 -11.30
N GLN A 261 -4.79 -19.03 -11.52
CA GLN A 261 -3.61 -19.68 -12.11
C GLN A 261 -2.54 -20.04 -11.06
N SER A 262 -2.82 -19.85 -9.78
CA SER A 262 -1.86 -20.10 -8.69
C SER A 262 -1.62 -21.61 -8.49
N THR A 263 -0.43 -21.95 -7.99
CA THR A 263 -0.08 -23.32 -7.56
C THR A 263 -0.38 -23.57 -6.09
N LEU A 264 -0.88 -22.55 -5.38
CA LEU A 264 -1.15 -22.58 -3.95
C LEU A 264 -2.19 -23.65 -3.61
N VAL A 265 -1.84 -24.49 -2.63
CA VAL A 265 -2.74 -25.53 -2.11
C VAL A 265 -3.43 -25.00 -0.84
N GLY A 266 -4.75 -25.20 -0.74
CA GLY A 266 -5.50 -24.86 0.46
C GLY A 266 -5.80 -23.36 0.66
N LEU A 267 -5.70 -22.54 -0.40
CA LEU A 267 -6.08 -21.13 -0.32
C LEU A 267 -7.56 -20.98 0.09
N ASN A 268 -7.81 -20.25 1.18
CA ASN A 268 -9.14 -20.09 1.80
C ASN A 268 -9.78 -21.40 2.31
N ASP A 269 -9.02 -22.48 2.42
CA ASP A 269 -9.49 -23.73 3.00
C ASP A 269 -8.95 -23.88 4.43
N THR A 270 -9.84 -23.84 5.42
CA THR A 270 -9.49 -24.03 6.84
C THR A 270 -9.63 -25.47 7.31
N LEU A 271 -10.01 -26.39 6.41
CA LEU A 271 -10.14 -27.82 6.66
C LEU A 271 -8.94 -28.61 6.11
N GLN A 272 -8.32 -28.10 5.05
CA GLN A 272 -7.13 -28.70 4.46
C GLN A 272 -5.87 -28.19 5.17
N GLN A 273 -5.11 -29.11 5.77
CA GLN A 273 -3.79 -28.78 6.31
C GLN A 273 -2.74 -28.80 5.20
N SER A 274 -2.01 -27.71 5.06
CA SER A 274 -0.83 -27.59 4.20
C SER A 274 0.43 -27.61 5.07
N ASN A 275 1.52 -28.16 4.52
CA ASN A 275 2.85 -28.09 5.16
C ASN A 275 3.43 -26.67 5.11
N TYR A 276 2.89 -25.81 4.23
CA TYR A 276 3.35 -24.45 4.00
C TYR A 276 2.20 -23.47 4.06
N ASN A 277 2.51 -22.27 4.56
CA ASN A 277 1.61 -21.14 4.57
C ASN A 277 2.28 -19.97 3.85
N TYR A 278 1.50 -19.22 3.08
CA TYR A 278 2.04 -18.28 2.11
C TYR A 278 1.62 -16.85 2.43
N ILE A 279 2.60 -15.95 2.44
CA ILE A 279 2.40 -14.50 2.59
C ILE A 279 2.91 -13.83 1.33
N GLN A 280 2.09 -12.96 0.76
CA GLN A 280 2.44 -12.18 -0.42
C GLN A 280 2.45 -10.69 -0.10
N SER A 281 3.38 -9.97 -0.73
CA SER A 281 3.41 -8.50 -0.67
C SER A 281 2.20 -7.89 -1.39
N LEU A 282 2.07 -6.56 -1.30
CA LEU A 282 1.00 -5.78 -1.97
C LEU A 282 -0.42 -6.20 -1.59
N GLY A 283 -0.58 -6.87 -0.46
CA GLY A 283 -1.88 -7.24 0.06
C GLY A 283 -2.48 -8.50 -0.53
N GLY A 284 -1.65 -9.37 -1.11
CA GLY A 284 -2.06 -10.69 -1.61
C GLY A 284 -2.42 -11.66 -0.50
N THR A 285 -1.88 -12.88 -0.54
CA THR A 285 -2.19 -13.88 0.49
C THR A 285 -1.71 -13.47 1.87
N GLN A 286 -2.46 -13.90 2.87
CA GLN A 286 -2.19 -13.67 4.29
C GLN A 286 -2.22 -15.01 5.03
N VAL A 287 -1.67 -15.02 6.24
CA VAL A 287 -1.73 -16.20 7.11
C VAL A 287 -2.66 -15.90 8.30
N LEU A 288 -3.75 -16.65 8.38
CA LEU A 288 -4.63 -16.66 9.53
C LEU A 288 -4.06 -17.61 10.58
N LEU A 289 -3.66 -17.05 11.71
CA LEU A 289 -3.24 -17.81 12.89
C LEU A 289 -4.43 -17.99 13.82
N LYS A 290 -4.76 -19.23 14.13
CA LYS A 290 -5.83 -19.60 15.06
C LYS A 290 -5.20 -20.24 16.30
N ILE A 291 -5.26 -19.51 17.40
CA ILE A 291 -4.90 -20.04 18.71
C ILE A 291 -6.09 -20.87 19.22
N ASN A 292 -5.91 -22.18 19.27
CA ASN A 292 -6.95 -23.08 19.76
C ASN A 292 -7.00 -23.05 21.30
N ASP A 293 -8.19 -23.31 21.84
CA ASP A 293 -8.41 -23.59 23.26
C ASP A 293 -7.94 -22.51 24.25
N LEU A 294 -7.91 -21.24 23.83
CA LEU A 294 -7.47 -20.12 24.68
C LEU A 294 -8.29 -20.02 25.98
N GLU A 295 -9.59 -20.29 25.95
CA GLU A 295 -10.45 -20.30 27.14
C GLU A 295 -10.14 -21.49 28.06
N SER A 296 -9.79 -22.65 27.50
CA SER A 296 -9.35 -23.81 28.28
C SER A 296 -8.00 -23.50 28.94
N LEU A 297 -7.07 -22.90 28.20
CA LEU A 297 -5.78 -22.47 28.71
C LEU A 297 -5.96 -21.49 29.88
N ARG A 298 -6.83 -20.47 29.72
CA ARG A 298 -7.14 -19.51 30.77
C ARG A 298 -7.70 -20.19 32.02
N SER A 299 -8.59 -21.16 31.83
CA SER A 299 -9.20 -21.94 32.92
C SER A 299 -8.19 -22.87 33.62
N GLN A 300 -7.22 -23.41 32.89
CA GLN A 300 -6.18 -24.29 33.43
C GLN A 300 -5.09 -23.52 34.18
N LEU A 301 -4.69 -22.37 33.66
CA LEU A 301 -3.62 -21.57 34.26
C LEU A 301 -4.10 -20.81 35.50
N GLY A 302 -5.37 -20.41 35.56
CA GLY A 302 -5.88 -19.60 36.67
C GLY A 302 -5.27 -18.19 36.70
N ASP A 303 -4.95 -17.67 37.89
CA ASP A 303 -4.37 -16.34 38.07
C ASP A 303 -2.85 -16.36 37.84
N VAL A 304 -2.44 -16.31 36.56
CA VAL A 304 -1.03 -16.22 36.16
C VAL A 304 -0.70 -14.87 35.55
N ILE A 305 0.56 -14.45 35.72
CA ILE A 305 1.14 -13.32 35.00
C ILE A 305 1.98 -13.89 33.85
N ILE A 306 1.65 -13.50 32.62
CA ILE A 306 2.44 -13.87 31.44
C ILE A 306 3.64 -12.92 31.37
N ASN A 307 4.82 -13.43 31.72
CA ASN A 307 6.06 -12.67 31.61
C ASN A 307 6.58 -12.59 30.16
N MET A 308 6.37 -13.65 29.36
CA MET A 308 6.77 -13.71 27.96
C MET A 308 5.85 -14.63 27.17
N ALA A 309 5.52 -14.24 25.95
CA ALA A 309 4.90 -15.09 24.94
C ALA A 309 5.70 -14.93 23.64
N GLN A 310 6.07 -16.04 23.01
CA GLN A 310 6.85 -16.05 21.79
C GLN A 310 6.18 -16.93 20.74
N LEU A 311 6.05 -16.40 19.53
CA LEU A 311 5.67 -17.15 18.33
C LEU A 311 6.90 -17.24 17.43
N THR A 312 7.32 -18.46 17.11
CA THR A 312 8.41 -18.72 16.17
C THR A 312 7.83 -19.29 14.88
N ILE A 313 8.02 -18.59 13.76
CA ILE A 313 7.57 -19.02 12.43
C ILE A 313 8.81 -19.42 11.62
N PRO A 314 9.04 -20.71 11.36
CA PRO A 314 10.14 -21.13 10.49
C PRO A 314 9.82 -20.73 9.05
N ILE A 315 10.82 -20.17 8.35
CA ILE A 315 10.72 -19.89 6.92
C ILE A 315 11.15 -21.15 6.17
N ALA A 316 10.34 -21.60 5.22
CA ALA A 316 10.72 -22.70 4.34
C ALA A 316 11.90 -22.27 3.47
N GLU A 317 13.06 -22.93 3.61
CA GLU A 317 14.22 -22.71 2.74
C GLU A 317 13.97 -23.32 1.36
N GLU A 318 13.22 -22.62 0.52
CA GLU A 318 13.36 -22.79 -0.92
C GLU A 318 14.21 -21.65 -1.47
N LYS A 319 15.22 -22.01 -2.27
CA LYS A 319 16.16 -21.08 -2.91
C LYS A 319 15.42 -20.15 -3.87
N VAL A 320 14.83 -19.08 -3.35
CA VAL A 320 14.61 -17.89 -4.15
C VAL A 320 15.99 -17.30 -4.36
N ALA A 321 16.52 -17.38 -5.58
CA ALA A 321 17.71 -16.62 -5.93
C ALA A 321 17.44 -15.16 -5.52
N LEU A 322 18.24 -14.63 -4.60
CA LEU A 322 18.12 -13.30 -3.99
C LEU A 322 18.35 -12.14 -4.98
N GLN A 323 18.03 -12.34 -6.25
CA GLN A 323 18.08 -11.28 -7.24
C GLN A 323 16.73 -10.55 -7.21
N SER A 324 16.76 -9.42 -6.49
CA SER A 324 15.87 -8.28 -6.70
C SER A 324 14.51 -8.26 -6.00
N TYR A 325 14.16 -9.27 -5.19
CA TYR A 325 12.91 -9.23 -4.43
C TYR A 325 13.16 -8.79 -2.99
N PHE A 326 12.81 -7.52 -2.70
CA PHE A 326 12.76 -7.03 -1.33
C PHE A 326 11.76 -7.88 -0.56
N PHE A 327 12.24 -8.72 0.36
CA PHE A 327 11.38 -9.39 1.34
C PHE A 327 10.49 -8.35 2.01
N PRO A 328 9.26 -8.71 2.44
CA PRO A 328 8.49 -7.84 3.31
C PRO A 328 9.35 -7.48 4.54
N TYR A 329 9.75 -6.21 4.62
CA TYR A 329 10.62 -5.70 5.69
C TYR A 329 9.98 -5.78 7.08
N TYR A 330 8.65 -5.88 7.12
CA TYR A 330 7.87 -5.97 8.34
C TYR A 330 6.70 -6.94 8.13
N LEU A 331 6.51 -7.84 9.08
CA LEU A 331 5.32 -8.68 9.19
C LEU A 331 4.49 -8.15 10.37
N GLY A 332 3.23 -7.86 10.13
CA GLY A 332 2.30 -7.40 11.15
C GLY A 332 1.36 -8.52 11.59
N LEU A 333 0.97 -8.52 12.87
CA LEU A 333 -0.13 -9.35 13.36
C LEU A 333 -1.34 -8.46 13.63
N ARG A 334 -2.51 -8.83 13.09
CA ARG A 334 -3.78 -8.14 13.35
C ARG A 334 -4.79 -9.11 13.96
N PRO A 335 -5.55 -8.71 14.99
CA PRO A 335 -6.71 -9.47 15.42
C PRO A 335 -7.73 -9.60 14.28
N ALA A 336 -8.30 -10.79 14.09
CA ALA A 336 -9.42 -10.97 13.18
C ALA A 336 -10.62 -10.14 13.71
N GLY A 337 -11.10 -9.17 12.92
CA GLY A 337 -12.26 -8.33 13.28
C GLY A 337 -11.98 -7.07 14.12
N GLY A 338 -10.73 -6.58 14.20
CA GLY A 338 -10.41 -5.33 14.89
C GLY A 338 -9.21 -4.57 14.32
N ASP A 339 -8.98 -3.37 14.85
CA ASP A 339 -7.84 -2.52 14.48
C ASP A 339 -6.48 -3.19 14.79
N LEU A 340 -5.43 -2.80 14.05
CA LEU A 340 -4.05 -3.21 14.34
C LEU A 340 -3.65 -2.76 15.75
N LYS A 341 -3.43 -3.72 16.66
CA LYS A 341 -3.07 -3.43 18.07
C LYS A 341 -1.59 -3.64 18.39
N TYR A 342 -0.86 -4.42 17.60
CA TYR A 342 0.53 -4.79 17.93
C TYR A 342 1.39 -4.97 16.67
N PHE A 343 2.63 -4.45 16.72
CA PHE A 343 3.67 -4.75 15.75
C PHE A 343 4.58 -5.83 16.33
N LEU A 344 4.83 -6.90 15.58
CA LEU A 344 5.87 -7.87 15.93
C LEU A 344 7.15 -7.47 15.20
N LYS A 345 8.22 -7.16 15.94
CA LYS A 345 9.55 -6.99 15.34
C LYS A 345 10.10 -8.38 15.08
N ILE A 346 10.11 -8.81 13.82
CA ILE A 346 10.83 -10.02 13.43
C ILE A 346 12.32 -9.70 13.38
N ILE A 347 13.12 -10.49 14.10
CA ILE A 347 14.57 -10.55 13.93
C ILE A 347 14.80 -11.72 12.98
N LEU A 348 15.11 -11.41 11.71
CA LEU A 348 15.49 -12.40 10.69
C LEU A 348 16.97 -12.75 10.82
#